data_AF-A0A924RY58-F1
#
_entry.id   AF-A0A924RY58-F1
#
_cell.length_a   1.000
_cell.length_b   1.000
_cell.length_c   1.000
_cell.angle_alpha   90.00
_cell.angle_beta   90.00
_cell.angle_gamma   90.00
#
_symmetry.space_group_name_H-M   'P 1'
#
loop_
_entity.id
_entity.type
_entity.pdbx_description
1 polymer ?
#
loop_
_entity_poly.entity_id
_entity_poly.type
_entity_poly.pdbx_seq_one_letter_code
_entity_poly.pdbx_strand_id
1 'polypeptide(L)'
;QASNVYLQWLTANEVNNDYFNVQFSNDGSNGWTTIGKVNAGNGNYSFLHTSPVFGSNYYRLQQVDKDGRTSYSEVRMVQFGSTPSIAKLYPNPITGYSFTIDYGTVINKPITYYLYDANGKLIKQGSLVKKVQTITLNYMTQGRYVLKFEDGTMLQFVK
;
A
#
# COMPACT_ATOMS: atom_id res chain seq x y z
N GLN A 1 12.30 1.28 -8.91
CA GLN A 1 12.26 -0.15 -8.51
C GLN A 1 10.82 -0.63 -8.50
N ALA A 2 10.58 -1.84 -9.00
CA ALA A 2 9.32 -2.57 -8.79
C ALA A 2 9.40 -3.20 -7.40
N SER A 3 8.34 -3.03 -6.61
CA SER A 3 8.19 -3.75 -5.35
C SER A 3 7.75 -5.17 -5.68
N ASN A 4 8.32 -6.19 -5.04
CA ASN A 4 7.91 -7.58 -5.26
C ASN A 4 7.42 -8.17 -3.93
N VAL A 5 6.47 -9.10 -4.00
CA VAL A 5 6.09 -9.95 -2.85
C VAL A 5 6.59 -11.35 -3.10
N TYR A 6 7.38 -11.86 -2.17
CA TYR A 6 7.79 -13.24 -2.17
C TYR A 6 6.92 -14.01 -1.17
N LEU A 7 6.08 -14.89 -1.69
CA LEU A 7 5.24 -15.78 -0.91
C LEU A 7 5.98 -17.09 -0.71
N GLN A 8 5.97 -17.60 0.53
CA GLN A 8 6.52 -18.90 0.87
C GLN A 8 5.53 -19.62 1.78
N TRP A 9 5.30 -20.90 1.51
CA TRP A 9 4.45 -21.72 2.36
C TRP A 9 4.95 -23.16 2.42
N LEU A 10 4.59 -23.80 3.52
CA LEU A 10 4.89 -25.19 3.82
C LEU A 10 3.58 -25.91 4.09
N THR A 11 3.50 -27.16 3.66
CA THR A 11 2.35 -28.03 3.93
C THR A 11 2.85 -29.28 4.64
N ALA A 12 2.18 -29.63 5.74
CA ALA A 12 2.63 -30.72 6.59
C ALA A 12 2.32 -32.11 5.99
N ASN A 13 1.24 -32.24 5.22
CA ASN A 13 0.82 -33.48 4.55
C ASN A 13 -0.09 -33.14 3.36
N GLU A 14 0.32 -33.49 2.14
CA GLU A 14 -0.41 -33.14 0.89
C GLU A 14 -1.07 -34.36 0.24
N VAL A 15 -1.75 -35.17 1.05
CA VAL A 15 -2.46 -36.33 0.51
C VAL A 15 -3.54 -35.83 -0.46
N ASN A 16 -3.38 -36.16 -1.74
CA ASN A 16 -4.25 -35.82 -2.87
C ASN A 16 -4.24 -34.37 -3.39
N ASN A 17 -3.26 -33.53 -3.02
CA ASN A 17 -3.12 -32.22 -3.64
C ASN A 17 -2.65 -32.35 -5.11
N ASP A 18 -3.22 -31.55 -6.01
CA ASP A 18 -2.78 -31.42 -7.40
C ASP A 18 -1.96 -30.13 -7.60
N TYR A 19 -2.48 -28.99 -7.13
CA TYR A 19 -1.80 -27.70 -7.23
C TYR A 19 -2.40 -26.63 -6.31
N PHE A 20 -1.66 -25.53 -6.16
CA PHE A 20 -2.12 -24.29 -5.55
C PHE A 20 -2.34 -23.22 -6.59
N ASN A 21 -3.50 -22.57 -6.57
CA ASN A 21 -3.66 -21.25 -7.18
C ASN A 21 -3.28 -20.19 -6.16
N VAL A 22 -2.32 -19.34 -6.51
CA VAL A 22 -1.98 -18.15 -5.73
C VAL A 22 -2.96 -17.06 -6.09
N GLN A 23 -3.76 -16.63 -5.12
CA GLN A 23 -4.78 -15.61 -5.31
C GLN A 23 -4.40 -14.30 -4.65
N PHE A 24 -4.74 -13.21 -5.33
CA PHE A 24 -4.50 -11.84 -4.89
C PHE A 24 -5.80 -11.03 -4.89
N SER A 25 -5.95 -10.19 -3.87
CA SER A 25 -7.00 -9.17 -3.77
C SER A 25 -6.42 -7.87 -3.22
N ASN A 26 -7.00 -6.74 -3.60
CA ASN A 26 -6.70 -5.41 -3.07
C ASN A 26 -7.63 -4.98 -1.92
N ASP A 27 -8.67 -5.76 -1.60
CA ASP A 27 -9.63 -5.48 -0.51
C ASP A 27 -9.65 -6.58 0.58
N GLY A 28 -9.10 -7.77 0.28
CA GLY A 28 -9.01 -8.91 1.21
C GLY A 28 -10.32 -9.65 1.49
N SER A 29 -11.44 -9.20 0.93
CA SER A 29 -12.79 -9.76 1.14
C SER A 29 -13.41 -10.31 -0.14
N ASN A 30 -13.25 -9.61 -1.26
CA ASN A 30 -13.78 -9.92 -2.58
C ASN A 30 -12.68 -9.74 -3.66
N GLY A 31 -13.05 -9.91 -4.93
CA GLY A 31 -12.15 -9.58 -6.05
C GLY A 31 -10.89 -10.45 -6.15
N TRP A 32 -10.91 -11.67 -5.62
CA TRP A 32 -9.78 -12.58 -5.69
C TRP A 32 -9.48 -12.98 -7.13
N THR A 33 -8.25 -12.72 -7.56
CA THR A 33 -7.73 -13.08 -8.89
C THR A 33 -6.59 -14.07 -8.75
N THR A 34 -6.57 -15.10 -9.59
CA THR A 34 -5.46 -16.04 -9.63
C THR A 34 -4.31 -15.40 -10.39
N ILE A 35 -3.20 -15.15 -9.69
CA ILE A 35 -1.99 -14.53 -10.24
C ILE A 35 -0.90 -15.54 -10.56
N GLY A 36 -1.08 -16.80 -10.15
CA GLY A 36 -0.15 -17.88 -10.46
C GLY A 36 -0.68 -19.25 -10.04
N LYS A 37 -0.08 -20.30 -10.60
CA LYS A 37 -0.32 -21.69 -10.25
C LYS A 37 1.00 -22.36 -9.90
N VAL A 38 1.02 -23.10 -8.80
CA VAL A 38 2.18 -23.87 -8.33
C VAL A 38 1.75 -25.32 -8.15
N ASN A 39 2.34 -26.23 -8.91
CA ASN A 39 2.02 -27.66 -8.82
C ASN A 39 2.46 -28.22 -7.47
N ALA A 40 1.68 -29.17 -6.94
CA ALA A 40 2.03 -29.90 -5.73
C ALA A 40 3.27 -30.77 -5.93
N GLY A 41 3.97 -31.08 -4.85
CA GLY A 41 5.30 -31.67 -4.82
C GLY A 41 5.79 -31.92 -3.39
N ASN A 42 6.94 -31.33 -3.02
CA ASN A 42 7.69 -31.72 -1.82
C ASN A 42 7.30 -30.94 -0.55
N GLY A 43 6.10 -30.34 -0.50
CA GLY A 43 5.62 -29.63 0.68
C GLY A 43 6.26 -28.27 0.98
N ASN A 44 7.15 -27.77 0.13
CA ASN A 44 7.77 -26.44 0.23
C ASN A 44 7.65 -25.69 -1.09
N TYR A 45 7.05 -24.51 -1.04
CA TYR A 45 6.67 -23.76 -2.22
C TYR A 45 6.97 -22.28 -2.08
N SER A 46 7.16 -21.65 -3.22
CA SER A 46 7.25 -20.20 -3.30
C SER A 46 6.62 -19.66 -4.57
N PHE A 47 6.23 -18.39 -4.49
CA PHE A 47 5.73 -17.63 -5.63
C PHE A 47 6.17 -16.17 -5.53
N LEU A 48 6.60 -15.58 -6.64
CA LEU A 48 7.00 -14.19 -6.71
C LEU A 48 5.92 -13.38 -7.45
N HIS A 49 5.24 -12.49 -6.72
CA HIS A 49 4.37 -11.50 -7.32
C HIS A 49 5.19 -10.23 -7.63
N THR A 50 5.36 -9.90 -8.92
CA THR A 50 6.18 -8.79 -9.40
C THR A 50 5.41 -7.49 -9.64
N SER A 51 4.09 -7.52 -9.49
CA SER A 51 3.18 -6.39 -9.71
C SER A 51 2.22 -6.12 -8.54
N PRO A 52 2.69 -6.07 -7.27
CA PRO A 52 1.85 -5.65 -6.16
C PRO A 52 1.40 -4.20 -6.35
N VAL A 53 0.21 -3.91 -5.83
CA VAL A 53 -0.37 -2.57 -5.86
C VAL A 53 0.15 -1.74 -4.69
N PHE A 54 0.07 -0.42 -4.78
CA PHE A 54 0.25 0.43 -3.59
C PHE A 54 -0.91 0.21 -2.62
N GLY A 55 -0.62 0.26 -1.32
CA GLY A 55 -1.59 -0.01 -0.26
C GLY A 55 -1.60 -1.48 0.17
N SER A 56 -2.78 -1.95 0.61
CA SER A 56 -2.96 -3.29 1.14
C SER A 56 -3.02 -4.32 0.01
N ASN A 57 -2.15 -5.33 0.10
CA ASN A 57 -2.14 -6.46 -0.82
C ASN A 57 -2.46 -7.72 -0.03
N TYR A 58 -3.53 -8.41 -0.40
CA TYR A 58 -3.99 -9.61 0.28
C TYR A 58 -3.72 -10.82 -0.59
N TYR A 59 -3.24 -11.89 0.05
CA TYR A 59 -2.87 -13.13 -0.59
C TYR A 59 -3.51 -14.30 0.13
N ARG A 60 -3.99 -15.27 -0.64
CA ARG A 60 -4.37 -16.58 -0.13
C ARG A 60 -4.02 -17.65 -1.14
N LEU A 61 -3.90 -18.86 -0.68
CA LEU A 61 -3.73 -20.04 -1.52
C LEU A 61 -5.08 -20.72 -1.65
N GLN A 62 -5.45 -21.06 -2.87
CA GLN A 62 -6.50 -22.04 -3.13
C GLN A 62 -5.82 -23.36 -3.47
N GLN A 63 -5.89 -24.31 -2.56
CA GLN A 63 -5.47 -25.68 -2.82
C GLN A 63 -6.53 -26.36 -3.68
N VAL A 64 -6.09 -27.11 -4.69
CA VAL A 64 -6.95 -27.91 -5.57
C VAL A 64 -6.45 -29.35 -5.51
N ASP A 65 -7.32 -30.24 -5.02
CA ASP A 65 -7.03 -31.65 -4.93
C ASP A 65 -7.27 -32.35 -6.29
N LYS A 66 -6.72 -33.55 -6.46
CA LYS A 66 -6.84 -34.35 -7.70
C LYS A 66 -8.29 -34.73 -8.06
N ASP A 67 -9.18 -34.72 -7.07
CA ASP A 67 -10.62 -34.94 -7.25
C ASP A 67 -11.40 -33.64 -7.55
N GLY A 68 -10.70 -32.51 -7.66
CA GLY A 68 -11.26 -31.19 -7.94
C GLY A 68 -11.78 -30.45 -6.71
N ARG A 69 -11.68 -31.01 -5.50
CA ARG A 69 -12.04 -30.29 -4.27
C ARG A 69 -11.08 -29.14 -4.04
N THR A 70 -11.60 -28.07 -3.44
CA THR A 70 -10.80 -26.89 -3.15
C THR A 70 -10.92 -26.46 -1.69
N SER A 71 -9.81 -25.97 -1.15
CA SER A 71 -9.74 -25.36 0.18
C SER A 71 -8.88 -24.11 0.12
N TYR A 72 -9.06 -23.20 1.08
CA TYR A 72 -8.33 -21.93 1.12
C TYR A 72 -7.44 -21.86 2.36
N SER A 73 -6.26 -21.27 2.19
CA SER A 73 -5.42 -20.87 3.32
C SER A 73 -6.01 -19.68 4.07
N GLU A 74 -5.41 -19.36 5.22
CA GLU A 74 -5.56 -18.04 5.82
C GLU A 74 -5.14 -16.94 4.82
N VAL A 75 -5.80 -15.79 4.94
CA VAL A 75 -5.45 -14.59 4.18
C VAL A 75 -4.24 -13.92 4.85
N ARG A 76 -3.20 -13.64 4.07
CA ARG A 76 -2.00 -12.90 4.49
C ARG A 76 -1.98 -11.54 3.80
N MET A 77 -1.79 -10.49 4.58
CA MET A 77 -1.71 -9.11 4.08
C MET A 77 -0.25 -8.63 4.07
N VAL A 78 0.14 -7.96 2.99
CA VAL A 78 1.37 -7.20 2.88
C VAL A 78 1.00 -5.76 2.52
N GLN A 79 1.52 -4.81 3.29
CA GLN A 79 1.26 -3.39 3.07
C GLN A 79 2.42 -2.76 2.29
N PHE A 80 2.13 -2.20 1.11
CA PHE A 80 3.07 -1.41 0.33
C PHE A 80 2.75 0.07 0.44
N GLY A 81 3.76 0.92 0.56
CA GLY A 81 3.58 2.37 0.61
C GLY A 81 3.09 2.91 1.96
N SER A 82 2.63 2.07 2.90
CA SER A 82 2.43 2.53 4.28
C SER A 82 3.74 2.46 5.03
N THR A 83 4.53 3.51 4.93
CA THR A 83 5.36 3.85 6.08
C THR A 83 4.42 4.17 7.25
N PRO A 84 4.51 3.50 8.41
CA PRO A 84 3.87 4.01 9.62
C PRO A 84 4.32 5.47 9.79
N SER A 85 3.36 6.32 10.11
CA SER A 85 3.39 7.79 10.15
C SER A 85 4.62 8.39 10.86
N ILE A 86 5.74 8.42 10.14
CA ILE A 86 6.88 9.31 10.39
C ILE A 86 6.77 10.60 9.59
N ALA A 87 5.80 10.68 8.67
CA ALA A 87 5.54 11.89 7.91
C ALA A 87 5.15 13.01 8.89
N LYS A 88 5.91 14.11 8.86
CA LYS A 88 5.70 15.29 9.69
C LYS A 88 5.55 16.51 8.81
N LEU A 89 4.74 17.44 9.28
CA LEU A 89 4.60 18.75 8.68
C LEU A 89 4.97 19.80 9.71
N TYR A 90 5.86 20.72 9.33
CA TYR A 90 6.27 21.81 10.20
C TYR A 90 6.56 23.11 9.43
N PRO A 91 6.36 24.28 10.07
CA PRO A 91 5.75 24.43 11.39
C PRO A 91 4.24 24.15 11.36
N ASN A 92 3.67 23.73 12.48
CA ASN A 92 2.22 23.66 12.69
C ASN A 92 1.92 24.33 14.04
N PRO A 93 1.30 25.53 14.08
CA PRO A 93 0.68 26.25 12.96
C PRO A 93 1.65 26.89 11.94
N ILE A 94 1.20 27.11 10.71
CA ILE A 94 1.97 27.77 9.65
C ILE A 94 1.70 29.27 9.67
N THR A 95 2.68 30.09 10.05
CA THR A 95 2.53 31.55 10.03
C THR A 95 2.86 32.17 8.67
N GLY A 96 3.74 31.55 7.87
CA GLY A 96 4.18 32.05 6.56
C GLY A 96 3.44 31.48 5.34
N TYR A 97 4.03 31.67 4.16
CA TYR A 97 3.51 31.15 2.89
C TYR A 97 4.17 29.83 2.49
N SER A 98 4.74 29.08 3.44
CA SER A 98 5.36 27.80 3.17
C SER A 98 5.33 26.88 4.39
N PHE A 99 5.38 25.59 4.12
CA PHE A 99 5.60 24.55 5.13
C PHE A 99 6.52 23.48 4.58
N THR A 100 7.14 22.73 5.48
CA THR A 100 8.00 21.61 5.13
C THR A 100 7.31 20.31 5.45
N ILE A 101 7.33 19.40 4.49
CA ILE A 101 6.95 18.01 4.68
C ILE A 101 8.25 17.22 4.82
N ASP A 102 8.43 16.53 5.95
CA ASP A 102 9.38 15.43 6.07
C ASP A 102 8.57 14.15 5.99
N TYR A 103 8.60 13.46 4.85
CA TYR A 103 7.91 12.20 4.62
C TYR A 103 8.55 11.04 5.40
N GLY A 104 9.71 11.27 6.03
CA GLY A 104 10.39 10.37 6.94
C GLY A 104 11.18 9.25 6.26
N THR A 105 10.84 8.88 5.03
CA THR A 105 11.58 7.91 4.20
C THR A 105 12.08 8.52 2.89
N VAL A 106 13.10 7.90 2.29
CA VAL A 106 13.63 8.30 0.98
C VAL A 106 12.57 8.06 -0.10
N ILE A 107 12.31 9.09 -0.89
CA ILE A 107 11.33 9.05 -1.98
C ILE A 107 12.03 8.62 -3.27
N ASN A 108 11.81 7.37 -3.67
CA ASN A 108 12.39 6.79 -4.90
C ASN A 108 11.47 6.95 -6.14
N LYS A 109 10.19 7.25 -5.92
CA LYS A 109 9.19 7.58 -6.94
C LYS A 109 8.38 8.77 -6.45
N PRO A 110 8.04 9.75 -7.31
CA PRO A 110 7.21 10.87 -6.88
C PRO A 110 5.92 10.42 -6.22
N ILE A 111 5.57 11.03 -5.09
CA ILE A 111 4.33 10.73 -4.34
C ILE A 111 3.37 11.90 -4.50
N THR A 112 2.20 11.65 -5.06
CA THR A 112 1.18 12.69 -5.23
C THR A 112 0.59 13.07 -3.88
N TYR A 113 0.43 14.36 -3.64
CA TYR A 113 -0.28 14.91 -2.49
C TYR A 113 -1.41 15.83 -2.91
N TYR A 114 -2.41 15.91 -2.05
CA TYR A 114 -3.62 16.71 -2.21
C TYR A 114 -3.85 17.48 -0.92
N LEU A 115 -4.00 18.80 -1.04
CA LEU A 115 -4.25 19.72 0.06
C LEU A 115 -5.71 20.14 0.01
N TYR A 116 -6.45 19.87 1.08
CA TYR A 116 -7.85 20.21 1.24
C TYR A 116 -8.06 21.20 2.38
N ASP A 117 -9.05 22.09 2.25
CA ASP A 117 -9.56 22.88 3.36
C ASP A 117 -10.52 22.06 4.26
N ALA A 118 -11.01 22.69 5.33
CA ALA A 118 -11.94 22.07 6.28
C ALA A 118 -13.27 21.62 5.66
N ASN A 119 -13.66 22.18 4.51
CA ASN A 119 -14.88 21.81 3.78
C ASN A 119 -14.60 20.72 2.72
N GLY A 120 -13.37 20.21 2.63
CA GLY A 120 -12.97 19.21 1.64
C GLY A 120 -12.70 19.80 0.26
N LYS A 121 -12.65 21.13 0.10
CA LYS A 121 -12.28 21.76 -1.18
C LYS A 121 -10.80 21.56 -1.44
N LEU A 122 -10.45 21.07 -2.63
CA LEU A 122 -9.07 20.95 -3.07
C LEU A 122 -8.46 22.34 -3.28
N ILE A 123 -7.42 22.66 -2.50
CA ILE A 123 -6.69 23.93 -2.55
C ILE A 123 -5.43 23.80 -3.42
N LYS A 124 -4.73 22.67 -3.32
CA LYS A 124 -3.50 22.43 -4.07
C LYS A 124 -3.27 20.94 -4.29
N GLN A 125 -2.65 20.61 -5.42
CA GLN A 125 -2.12 19.29 -5.70
C GLN A 125 -0.65 19.44 -6.12
N GLY A 126 0.17 18.43 -5.81
CA GLY A 126 1.55 18.36 -6.29
C GLY A 126 2.17 17.01 -6.02
N SER A 127 3.49 16.93 -6.17
CA SER A 127 4.25 15.70 -5.88
C SER A 127 5.42 15.97 -4.96
N LEU A 128 5.65 15.05 -4.03
CA LEU A 128 6.89 14.97 -3.28
C LEU A 128 7.91 14.16 -4.08
N VAL A 129 9.11 14.69 -4.23
CA VAL A 129 10.23 14.03 -4.92
C VAL A 129 11.44 13.84 -4.01
N LYS A 130 11.40 14.39 -2.79
CA LYS A 130 12.46 14.29 -1.77
C LYS A 130 11.85 13.91 -0.43
N LYS A 131 12.62 13.19 0.40
CA LYS A 131 12.25 12.90 1.80
C LYS A 131 11.76 14.15 2.53
N VAL A 132 12.53 15.25 2.41
CA VAL A 132 12.18 16.56 2.96
C VAL A 132 11.98 17.53 1.81
N GLN A 133 10.79 18.15 1.74
CA GLN A 133 10.44 19.11 0.70
C GLN A 133 9.62 20.26 1.27
N THR A 134 10.06 21.48 0.98
CA THR A 134 9.30 22.70 1.31
C THR A 134 8.31 22.99 0.20
N ILE A 135 7.06 23.26 0.59
CA ILE A 135 5.96 23.60 -0.30
C ILE A 135 5.57 25.05 -0.04
N THR A 136 5.61 25.87 -1.10
CA THR A 136 5.10 27.24 -1.07
C THR A 136 3.60 27.25 -1.39
N LEU A 137 2.86 27.99 -0.57
CA LEU A 137 1.44 28.22 -0.64
C LEU A 137 1.18 29.58 -1.28
N ASN A 138 0.32 29.61 -2.29
CA ASN A 138 -0.26 30.87 -2.76
C ASN A 138 -1.44 31.15 -1.83
N TYR A 139 -1.55 32.40 -1.34
CA TYR A 139 -2.61 32.93 -0.46
C TYR A 139 -3.62 31.90 0.08
N MET A 140 -3.44 31.51 1.35
CA MET A 140 -4.37 30.64 2.06
C MET A 140 -5.03 31.43 3.20
N THR A 141 -6.33 31.23 3.36
CA THR A 141 -7.08 31.75 4.51
C THR A 141 -6.65 31.05 5.79
N GLN A 142 -6.87 31.68 6.94
CA GLN A 142 -6.69 31.00 8.23
C GLN A 142 -7.70 29.87 8.36
N GLY A 143 -7.25 28.73 8.90
CA GLY A 143 -8.12 27.56 9.04
C GLY A 143 -7.39 26.23 9.21
N ARG A 144 -8.18 25.17 9.29
CA ARG A 144 -7.69 23.79 9.32
C ARG A 144 -7.58 23.24 7.91
N TYR A 145 -6.49 22.52 7.67
CA TYR A 145 -6.19 21.92 6.39
C TYR A 145 -5.77 20.46 6.56
N VAL A 146 -6.07 19.67 5.54
CA VAL A 146 -5.73 18.26 5.46
C VAL A 146 -4.85 18.04 4.24
N LEU A 147 -3.66 17.50 4.46
CA LEU A 147 -2.77 17.03 3.41
C LEU A 147 -2.91 15.51 3.31
N LYS A 148 -3.40 15.03 2.17
CA LYS A 148 -3.57 13.61 1.88
C LYS A 148 -2.58 13.18 0.80
N PHE A 149 -1.95 12.05 0.99
CA PHE A 149 -1.05 11.43 0.03
C PHE A 149 -1.74 10.24 -0.68
N GLU A 150 -1.24 9.88 -1.85
CA GLU A 150 -1.77 8.77 -2.66
C GLU A 150 -1.63 7.40 -1.98
N ASP A 151 -0.66 7.25 -1.09
CA ASP A 151 -0.41 6.07 -0.26
C ASP A 151 -1.42 5.92 0.92
N GLY A 152 -2.34 6.88 1.08
CA GLY A 152 -3.30 6.94 2.18
C GLY A 152 -2.83 7.70 3.41
N THR A 153 -1.57 8.17 3.46
CA THR A 153 -1.06 8.99 4.57
C THR A 153 -1.83 10.31 4.63
N MET A 154 -2.21 10.75 5.83
CA MET A 154 -2.90 12.02 6.05
C MET A 154 -2.23 12.82 7.16
N LEU A 155 -1.98 14.10 6.91
CA LEU A 155 -1.49 15.07 7.88
C LEU A 155 -2.49 16.21 8.03
N GLN A 156 -2.64 16.73 9.23
CA GLN A 156 -3.50 17.89 9.51
C GLN A 156 -2.66 19.03 10.06
N PHE A 157 -2.99 20.25 9.67
CA PHE A 157 -2.32 21.44 10.16
C PHE A 157 -3.24 22.64 10.20
N VAL A 158 -2.80 23.67 10.92
CA VAL A 158 -3.48 24.96 11.03
C VAL A 158 -2.65 26.03 10.31
N LYS A 159 -3.33 26.87 9.51
CA LYS A 159 -2.79 28.08 8.88
C LYS A 159 -3.29 29.32 9.60
#